data_AF-A0A1C4K9A4-F1
#
_entry.id   AF-A0A1C4K9A4-F1
#
_cell.length_a   1.000
_cell.length_b   1.000
_cell.length_c   1.000
_cell.angle_alpha   90.00
_cell.angle_beta   90.00
_cell.angle_gamma   90.00
#
_symmetry.space_group_name_H-M   'P 1'
#
loop_
_entity.id
_entity.type
_entity.pdbx_description
1 polymer ?
#
loop_
_entity_poly.entity_id
_entity_poly.type
_entity_poly.pdbx_seq_one_letter_code
_entity_poly.pdbx_strand_id
1 'polypeptide(L)' 'MAKCGAPTKAGGRCQRKVVSGTSRCPLHQGPWSAYGVAQRKEKEAREKKRGIRKKR' A
#
# COMPACT_ATOMS: atom_id res chain seq x y z
N MET A 1 0.67 12.61 17.44
CA MET A 1 0.72 11.71 16.26
C MET A 1 -0.63 11.02 16.09
N ALA A 2 -1.31 11.18 14.96
CA ALA A 2 -2.57 10.46 14.72
C ALA A 2 -2.30 8.97 14.40
N LYS A 3 -3.13 8.08 14.96
CA LYS A 3 -3.05 6.62 14.80
C LYS A 3 -4.14 6.15 13.83
N CYS A 4 -3.87 5.08 13.08
CA CYS A 4 -4.78 4.59 12.05
C CYS A 4 -6.14 4.13 12.55
N GLY A 5 -6.20 3.48 13.72
CA GLY A 5 -7.44 3.01 14.34
C GLY A 5 -8.22 1.93 13.58
N ALA A 6 -7.78 1.52 12.39
CA ALA A 6 -8.50 0.56 11.55
C ALA A 6 -8.61 -0.82 12.23
N PRO A 7 -9.76 -1.51 12.10
CA PRO A 7 -9.93 -2.84 12.66
C PRO A 7 -8.99 -3.82 11.95
N THR A 8 -8.21 -4.55 12.74
CA THR A 8 -7.33 -5.60 12.24
C THR A 8 -8.08 -6.94 12.26
N LYS A 9 -7.68 -7.87 11.40
CA LYS A 9 -8.27 -9.23 11.37
C LYS A 9 -8.09 -10.00 12.69
N ALA A 10 -7.14 -9.57 13.53
CA ALA A 10 -6.90 -10.13 14.86
C ALA A 10 -7.80 -9.52 15.95
N GLY A 11 -8.83 -8.74 15.60
CA GLY A 11 -9.78 -8.15 16.54
C GLY A 11 -9.27 -6.89 17.26
N GLY A 12 -8.12 -6.34 16.85
CA GLY A 12 -7.52 -5.15 17.45
C GLY A 12 -7.70 -3.89 16.60
N ARG A 13 -7.26 -2.74 17.13
CA ARG A 13 -7.14 -1.49 16.36
C ARG A 13 -5.71 -1.27 15.87
N CYS A 14 -5.55 -0.81 14.64
CA CYS A 14 -4.24 -0.51 14.09
C CYS A 14 -3.61 0.70 14.79
N GLN A 15 -2.49 0.47 15.48
CA GLN A 15 -1.76 1.50 16.19
C GLN A 15 -0.70 2.23 15.34
N ARG A 16 -0.56 1.86 14.05
CA ARG A 16 0.43 2.52 13.17
C ARG A 16 0.11 3.99 12.99
N LYS A 17 1.17 4.78 12.81
CA LYS A 17 1.07 6.20 12.46
C LYS A 17 0.30 6.35 11.15
N VAL A 18 -0.61 7.32 11.11
CA VAL A 18 -1.23 7.71 9.84
C VAL A 18 -0.18 8.37 8.95
N VAL A 19 -0.42 8.33 7.65
CA VAL A 19 0.35 9.14 6.72
C VAL A 19 -0.15 10.58 6.84
N SER A 20 0.75 11.56 6.87
CA SER A 20 0.41 12.99 6.91
C SER A 20 -0.60 13.32 5.81
N GLY A 21 -1.72 13.96 6.19
CA GLY A 21 -2.82 14.28 5.29
C GLY A 21 -3.87 13.18 5.09
N THR A 22 -3.80 12.07 5.85
CA THR A 22 -4.79 10.99 5.76
C THR A 22 -5.20 10.43 7.13
N SER A 23 -6.40 9.86 7.21
CA SER A 23 -6.93 9.26 8.44
C SER A 23 -6.49 7.80 8.66
N ARG A 24 -5.73 7.20 7.74
CA ARG A 24 -5.35 5.77 7.78
C ARG A 24 -3.85 5.57 7.50
N CYS A 25 -3.27 4.51 8.07
CA CYS A 25 -1.87 4.12 7.80
C CYS A 25 -1.70 3.47 6.41
N PRO A 26 -0.45 3.33 5.91
CA PRO A 26 -0.18 2.80 4.58
C PRO A 26 -0.80 1.43 4.30
N LEU A 27 -0.93 0.57 5.31
CA LEU A 27 -1.54 -0.75 5.17
C LEU A 27 -3.07 -0.74 5.06
N HIS A 28 -3.72 0.30 5.60
CA HIS A 28 -5.18 0.38 5.71
C HIS A 28 -5.78 1.44 4.79
N GLN A 29 -4.96 2.17 4.03
CA GLN A 29 -5.46 3.08 3.02
C GLN A 29 -6.06 2.36 1.80
N GLY A 30 -6.12 1.02 1.77
CA GLY A 30 -6.70 0.28 0.65
C GLY A 30 -5.90 0.42 -0.65
N PRO A 31 -6.33 -0.25 -1.74
CA PRO A 31 -5.61 -0.23 -3.02
C PRO A 31 -5.58 1.13 -3.73
N TRP A 32 -6.37 2.12 -3.27
CA TRP A 32 -6.34 3.52 -3.75
C TRP A 32 -5.36 4.43 -2.99
N SER A 33 -4.69 3.91 -1.96
CA SER A 33 -3.60 4.61 -1.28
C SER A 33 -2.50 5.01 -2.25
N ALA A 34 -1.91 6.20 -2.12
CA ALA A 34 -0.70 6.58 -2.87
C ALA A 34 0.41 5.51 -2.78
N TYR A 35 0.53 4.80 -1.65
CA TYR A 35 1.45 3.68 -1.48
C TYR A 35 1.02 2.42 -2.26
N GLY A 36 -0.28 2.10 -2.24
CA GLY A 36 -0.85 0.99 -3.02
C GLY A 36 -0.74 1.21 -4.53
N VAL A 37 -0.94 2.45 -4.99
CA VAL A 37 -0.74 2.88 -6.38
C VAL A 37 0.74 2.78 -6.76
N ALA A 38 1.66 3.20 -5.88
CA ALA A 38 3.10 3.07 -6.11
C ALA A 38 3.52 1.59 -6.22
N GLN A 39 3.05 0.72 -5.33
CA GLN A 39 3.29 -0.72 -5.38
C GLN A 39 2.70 -1.38 -6.65
N ARG A 40 1.51 -0.96 -7.08
CA ARG A 40 0.92 -1.43 -8.35
C ARG A 40 1.75 -1.00 -9.56
N LYS A 41 2.16 0.27 -9.63
CA LYS A 41 3.04 0.78 -10.68
C LYS A 41 4.39 0.06 -10.70
N GLU A 42 4.99 -0.20 -9.54
CA GLU A 42 6.25 -0.93 -9.45
C GLU A 42 6.10 -2.38 -9.92
N LYS A 43 5.01 -3.05 -9.52
CA LYS A 43 4.70 -4.40 -9.97
C LYS A 43 4.46 -4.45 -11.48
N GLU A 44 3.66 -3.55 -12.04
CA GLU A 44 3.47 -3.43 -13.50
C GLU A 44 4.78 -3.16 -14.25
N ALA A 45 5.62 -2.26 -13.73
CA ALA A 45 6.92 -1.97 -14.33
C ALA A 45 7.84 -3.20 -14.32
N ARG A 46 7.83 -3.97 -13.22
CA ARG A 46 8.58 -5.22 -13.10
C ARG A 46 8.06 -6.30 -14.05
N GLU A 47 6.75 -6.45 -14.19
CA GLU A 47 6.14 -7.43 -15.11
C GLU A 47 6.44 -7.07 -16.57
N LYS A 48 6.36 -5.79 -16.93
CA LYS A 48 6.73 -5.28 -18.26
C LYS A 48 8.22 -5.55 -18.57
N LYS A 49 9.11 -5.27 -17.62
CA LYS A 49 10.55 -5.60 -17.75
C LYS A 49 10.79 -7.10 -17.90
N ARG A 50 10.04 -7.95 -17.20
CA ARG A 50 10.15 -9.42 -17.31
C ARG A 50 9.66 -9.94 -18.66
N GLY A 51 8.60 -9.35 -19.22
CA GLY A 51 8.10 -9.67 -20.57
C GLY A 51 9.12 -9.30 -21.66
N ILE A 52 9.78 -8.15 -21.53
CA ILE A 52 10.86 -7.73 -22.44
C ILE A 52 12.05 -8.69 -22.34
N ARG A 53 12.46 -9.09 -21.12
CA ARG A 53 13.58 -10.03 -20.91
C ARG A 53 13.30 -11.44 -21.45
N LYS A 54 12.04 -11.89 -21.49
CA LYS A 54 11.64 -13.19 -22.05
C LYS A 54 11.55 -13.20 -23.58
N LYS A 55 11.44 -12.03 -24.22
CA LYS A 55 11.37 -11.89 -25.69
C LYS A 55 12.75 -11.76 -26.36
N ARG A 56 13.82 -11.70 -25.56
CA ARG A 56 15.21 -11.63 -26.01
C ARG A 56 15.86 -12.99 -25.78
#